data_AF-A0A8H7QYR8-F1
#
_entry.id   AF-A0A8H7QYR8-F1
#
_cell.length_a   1.000
_cell.length_b   1.000
_cell.length_c   1.000
_cell.angle_alpha   90.00
_cell.angle_beta   90.00
_cell.angle_gamma   90.00
#
_symmetry.space_group_name_H-M   'P 1'
#
loop_
_entity.id
_entity.type
_entity.pdbx_description
1 polymer ?
#
loop_
_entity_poly.entity_id
_entity_poly.type
_entity_poly.pdbx_seq_one_letter_code
_entity_poly.pdbx_strand_id
1 'polypeptide(L)'
;MVQLVRHFAPHIFRRHIRTTSITKGSDYPTRSPYDDAMNTFDDIVKETVAVTGKTIDVPSQHHFDTYNIVQDLQAQGFSKEQAVVIMKGMKFKLRESVAQLHQELLLKSALENESYLFSAAVSELRTEIQMMRQKDTQALKAETFSVTREVEALAQRIREDVDLIKNEIALDMDNRKNETRSDQKEIDMTIQELNSKFTVKLGEVRTGLESTRWETIWKGLAGVAASSLAIATIAYFLTNFAEKRDQEQRAQKLKRKKQMQEDARSAGLVDMDAVY
;
A
#
# COMPACT_ATOMS: atom_id res chain seq x y z
N MET A 1 0.34 -12.87 32.23
CA MET A 1 0.66 -11.99 31.09
C MET A 1 -0.60 -11.44 30.43
N VAL A 2 -1.39 -10.62 31.14
CA VAL A 2 -2.61 -9.96 30.60
C VAL A 2 -2.65 -8.47 30.98
N GLN A 3 -1.57 -7.92 31.55
CA GLN A 3 -1.54 -6.52 32.02
C GLN A 3 -0.48 -5.63 31.34
N LEU A 4 0.30 -6.14 30.38
CA LEU A 4 1.40 -5.38 29.78
C LEU A 4 1.18 -4.96 28.31
N VAL A 5 -0.07 -4.92 27.84
CA VAL A 5 -0.41 -4.43 26.47
C VAL A 5 -1.36 -3.22 26.51
N ARG A 6 -1.69 -2.71 27.70
CA ARG A 6 -2.58 -1.54 27.86
C ARG A 6 -1.88 -0.19 27.90
N HIS A 7 -0.56 -0.12 27.77
CA HIS A 7 0.18 1.13 28.00
C HIS A 7 0.95 1.70 26.81
N PHE A 8 0.79 1.15 25.62
CA PHE A 8 1.40 1.71 24.41
C PHE A 8 0.40 1.71 23.26
N ALA A 9 -0.51 2.67 23.30
CA ALA A 9 -1.24 3.14 22.13
C ALA A 9 -0.70 4.54 21.77
N PRO A 10 -0.40 4.79 20.49
CA PRO A 10 0.39 5.95 20.06
C PRO A 10 -0.41 7.25 20.20
N HIS A 11 -0.04 8.08 21.16
CA HIS A 11 -0.36 9.49 21.15
C HIS A 11 0.57 10.21 20.16
N ILE A 12 0.36 10.05 18.85
CA ILE A 12 0.84 10.98 17.83
C ILE A 12 -0.01 10.72 16.58
N PHE A 13 -0.45 11.80 15.93
CA PHE A 13 -1.26 11.83 14.71
C PHE A 13 -2.79 11.71 14.83
N ARG A 14 -3.36 12.39 15.83
CA ARG A 14 -4.68 13.01 15.67
C ARG A 14 -4.55 14.39 15.04
N ARG A 15 -3.90 14.50 13.87
CA ARG A 15 -4.14 15.67 13.00
C ARG A 15 -5.59 15.54 12.57
N HIS A 16 -6.42 16.40 13.12
CA HIS A 16 -7.75 16.65 12.59
C HIS A 16 -7.57 16.92 11.09
N ILE A 17 -7.91 15.95 10.25
CA ILE A 17 -8.50 16.30 8.97
C ILE A 17 -9.80 16.97 9.39
N ARG A 18 -9.72 18.30 9.54
CA ARG A 18 -10.89 19.14 9.49
C ARG A 18 -11.41 18.89 8.08
N THR A 19 -12.26 17.88 7.94
CA THR A 19 -13.21 17.81 6.86
C THR A 19 -13.97 19.12 6.98
N THR A 20 -13.52 20.12 6.24
CA THR A 20 -14.38 21.20 5.82
C THR A 20 -15.47 20.49 5.04
N SER A 21 -16.52 20.07 5.75
CA SER A 21 -17.84 20.04 5.17
C SER A 21 -17.93 21.34 4.39
N ILE A 22 -17.98 21.23 3.07
CA ILE A 22 -18.35 22.35 2.19
C ILE A 22 -19.82 22.59 2.52
N THR A 23 -20.04 23.19 3.68
CA THR A 23 -21.30 23.75 4.12
C THR A 23 -21.54 24.89 3.17
N LYS A 24 -22.53 24.68 2.29
CA LYS A 24 -23.43 25.68 1.71
C LYS A 24 -22.96 27.13 1.85
N GLY A 25 -22.69 27.75 0.70
CA GLY A 25 -22.54 29.19 0.58
C GLY A 25 -21.09 29.61 0.41
N SER A 26 -20.48 29.24 -0.72
CA SER A 26 -19.54 30.20 -1.29
C SER A 26 -20.41 31.37 -1.78
N ASP A 27 -20.46 32.45 -1.00
CA ASP A 27 -20.89 33.77 -1.44
C ASP A 27 -19.88 34.28 -2.47
N TYR A 28 -19.75 33.57 -3.59
CA TYR A 28 -19.36 34.23 -4.82
C TYR A 28 -20.59 35.05 -5.18
N PRO A 29 -20.46 36.38 -5.30
CA PRO A 29 -21.59 37.20 -5.67
C PRO A 29 -22.15 36.62 -6.98
N THR A 30 -23.42 36.22 -6.95
CA THR A 30 -24.15 35.73 -8.14
C THR A 30 -24.19 36.78 -9.24
N ARG A 31 -23.90 38.03 -8.89
CA ARG A 31 -23.73 39.19 -9.76
C ARG A 31 -22.25 39.50 -9.90
N SER A 32 -21.71 39.40 -11.12
CA SER A 32 -20.32 39.75 -11.37
C SER A 32 -20.15 41.26 -11.13
N PRO A 33 -19.09 41.73 -10.46
CA PRO A 33 -18.80 43.17 -10.32
C PRO A 33 -18.72 43.90 -11.68
N TYR A 34 -18.48 43.14 -12.75
CA TYR A 34 -18.48 43.65 -14.13
C TYR A 34 -19.88 43.85 -14.71
N ASP A 35 -20.91 43.20 -14.18
CA ASP A 35 -22.30 43.39 -14.63
C ASP A 35 -22.81 44.77 -14.20
N ASP A 36 -22.41 45.26 -13.02
CA ASP A 36 -22.77 46.60 -12.55
C ASP A 36 -22.05 47.69 -13.34
N ALA A 37 -20.76 47.52 -13.62
CA ALA A 37 -20.04 48.44 -14.50
C ALA A 37 -20.69 48.52 -15.90
N MET A 38 -21.16 47.40 -16.45
CA MET A 38 -21.84 47.38 -17.75
C MET A 38 -23.17 48.14 -17.75
N ASN A 39 -23.93 48.07 -16.65
CA ASN A 39 -25.18 48.81 -16.52
C ASN A 39 -24.94 50.31 -16.36
N THR A 40 -23.90 50.72 -15.62
CA THR A 40 -23.54 52.13 -15.47
C THR A 40 -23.10 52.77 -16.79
N PHE A 41 -22.38 52.03 -17.63
CA PHE A 41 -22.03 52.49 -18.97
C PHE A 41 -23.24 52.63 -19.90
N ASP A 42 -24.25 51.76 -19.78
CA ASP A 42 -25.50 51.88 -20.54
C ASP A 42 -26.24 53.19 -20.27
N ASP A 43 -26.29 53.57 -18.99
CA ASP A 43 -26.93 54.82 -18.58
C ASP A 43 -26.17 56.02 -19.14
N ILE A 44 -24.84 55.99 -19.10
CA ILE A 44 -23.97 57.04 -19.67
C ILE A 44 -24.15 57.14 -21.19
N VAL A 45 -24.17 56.01 -21.92
CA VAL A 45 -24.33 56.03 -23.38
C VAL A 45 -25.71 56.54 -23.77
N LYS A 46 -26.79 56.11 -23.09
CA LYS A 46 -28.13 56.65 -23.31
C LYS A 46 -28.22 58.15 -23.07
N GLU A 47 -27.57 58.63 -22.02
CA GLU A 47 -27.52 60.05 -21.70
C GLU A 47 -26.74 60.85 -22.76
N THR A 48 -25.62 60.31 -23.25
CA THR A 48 -24.78 60.96 -24.27
C THR A 48 -25.49 61.03 -25.63
N VAL A 49 -26.20 59.97 -26.03
CA VAL A 49 -27.00 59.96 -27.26
C VAL A 49 -28.19 60.92 -27.15
N ALA A 50 -28.83 61.01 -25.99
CA ALA A 50 -29.95 61.94 -25.75
C ALA A 50 -29.52 63.41 -25.82
N VAL A 51 -28.32 63.74 -25.35
CA VAL A 51 -27.75 65.10 -25.42
C VAL A 51 -27.45 65.53 -26.86
N THR A 52 -27.08 64.58 -27.72
CA THR A 52 -26.72 64.86 -29.13
C THR A 52 -27.94 65.14 -30.01
N GLY A 53 -29.12 64.63 -29.63
CA GLY A 53 -30.39 64.84 -30.35
C GLY A 53 -31.10 66.18 -30.07
N LYS A 54 -30.60 67.00 -29.14
CA LYS A 54 -31.23 68.29 -28.83
C LYS A 54 -30.88 69.33 -29.90
N THR A 55 -31.77 69.47 -30.89
CA THR A 55 -31.68 70.52 -31.92
C THR A 55 -31.55 71.88 -31.25
N ILE A 56 -30.40 72.53 -31.41
CA ILE A 56 -30.21 73.94 -31.07
C ILE A 56 -31.07 74.72 -32.05
N ASP A 57 -32.26 75.11 -31.63
CA ASP A 57 -33.14 76.00 -32.39
C ASP A 57 -32.55 77.40 -32.29
N VAL A 58 -31.63 77.72 -33.21
CA VAL A 58 -31.04 79.06 -33.31
C VAL A 58 -32.05 79.94 -34.05
N PRO A 59 -32.67 80.94 -33.40
CA PRO A 59 -33.58 81.86 -34.09
C PRO A 59 -32.82 82.53 -35.24
N SER A 60 -33.44 82.61 -36.43
CA SER A 60 -32.77 83.09 -37.64
C SER A 60 -32.28 84.53 -37.48
N GLN A 61 -31.05 84.69 -37.03
CA GLN A 61 -30.39 85.97 -36.93
C GLN A 61 -29.99 86.37 -38.36
N HIS A 62 -30.37 87.57 -38.79
CA HIS A 62 -30.04 88.05 -40.13
C HIS A 62 -28.53 88.38 -40.17
N HIS A 63 -27.67 87.38 -40.42
CA HIS A 63 -26.21 87.48 -40.26
C HIS A 63 -25.53 88.47 -41.23
N PHE A 64 -26.26 88.97 -42.23
CA PHE A 64 -25.71 89.92 -43.21
C PHE A 64 -26.69 91.05 -43.50
N ASP A 65 -26.47 92.20 -42.85
CA ASP A 65 -27.24 93.42 -43.06
C ASP A 65 -26.64 94.24 -44.21
N THR A 66 -27.29 94.14 -45.37
CA THR A 66 -26.90 94.84 -46.59
C THR A 66 -27.03 96.36 -46.47
N TYR A 67 -27.96 96.85 -45.65
CA TYR A 67 -28.26 98.28 -45.55
C TYR A 67 -27.20 99.01 -44.72
N ASN A 68 -26.88 98.47 -43.54
CA ASN A 68 -25.86 99.05 -42.66
C ASN A 68 -24.48 99.07 -43.32
N ILE A 69 -24.10 98.01 -44.05
CA ILE A 69 -22.82 97.97 -44.79
C ILE A 69 -22.73 99.08 -45.85
N VAL A 70 -23.81 99.33 -46.58
CA VAL A 70 -23.83 100.41 -47.59
C VAL A 70 -23.77 101.78 -46.90
N GLN A 71 -24.48 101.97 -45.78
CA GLN A 71 -24.47 103.21 -45.02
C GLN A 71 -23.08 103.52 -44.44
N ASP A 72 -22.40 102.51 -43.89
CA ASP A 72 -21.03 102.65 -43.34
C ASP A 72 -20.01 102.95 -44.44
N LEU A 73 -20.13 102.32 -45.61
CA LEU A 73 -19.26 102.60 -46.76
C LEU A 73 -19.49 104.03 -47.28
N GLN A 74 -20.73 104.50 -47.33
CA GLN A 74 -21.03 105.88 -47.70
C GLN A 74 -20.48 106.89 -46.67
N ALA A 75 -20.54 106.57 -45.37
CA ALA A 75 -19.97 107.41 -44.32
C ALA A 75 -18.43 107.52 -44.40
N GLN A 76 -17.76 106.52 -44.95
CA GLN A 76 -16.31 106.52 -45.17
C GLN A 76 -15.87 107.14 -46.51
N GLY A 77 -16.79 107.77 -47.25
CA GLY A 77 -16.47 108.55 -48.46
C GLY A 77 -16.62 107.80 -49.78
N PHE A 78 -17.17 106.58 -49.80
CA PHE A 78 -17.50 105.89 -51.05
C PHE A 78 -18.79 106.42 -51.67
N SER A 79 -18.84 106.50 -53.01
CA SER A 79 -20.09 106.83 -53.69
C SER A 79 -21.12 105.72 -53.47
N LYS A 80 -22.41 106.06 -53.53
CA LYS A 80 -23.50 105.09 -53.34
C LYS A 80 -23.37 103.89 -54.28
N GLU A 81 -22.97 104.13 -55.53
CA GLU A 81 -22.79 103.08 -56.53
C GLU A 81 -21.61 102.16 -56.19
N GLN A 82 -20.49 102.73 -55.74
CA GLN A 82 -19.31 101.97 -55.31
C GLN A 82 -19.61 101.13 -54.06
N ALA A 83 -20.27 101.71 -53.06
CA ALA A 83 -20.67 101.01 -51.84
C ALA A 83 -21.59 99.81 -52.13
N VAL A 84 -22.54 99.97 -53.05
CA VAL A 84 -23.44 98.88 -53.48
C VAL A 84 -22.68 97.76 -54.20
N VAL A 85 -21.68 98.08 -55.03
CA VAL A 85 -20.86 97.06 -55.71
C VAL A 85 -20.01 96.27 -54.72
N ILE A 86 -19.37 96.95 -53.77
CA ILE A 86 -18.56 96.32 -52.72
C ILE A 86 -19.43 95.41 -51.85
N MET A 87 -20.60 95.88 -51.42
CA MET A 87 -21.55 95.06 -50.67
C MET A 87 -21.97 93.81 -51.45
N LYS A 88 -22.28 93.94 -52.74
CA LYS A 88 -22.65 92.79 -53.59
C LYS A 88 -21.51 91.78 -53.67
N GLY A 89 -20.26 92.24 -53.79
CA GLY A 89 -19.07 91.38 -53.78
C GLY A 89 -18.89 90.64 -52.44
N MET A 90 -19.04 91.35 -51.33
CA MET A 90 -18.95 90.78 -49.98
C MET A 90 -20.05 89.76 -49.72
N LYS A 91 -21.30 90.06 -50.12
CA LYS A 91 -22.44 89.14 -50.05
C LYS A 91 -22.20 87.87 -50.88
N PHE A 92 -21.61 88.01 -52.06
CA PHE A 92 -21.27 86.89 -52.92
C PHE A 92 -20.21 85.99 -52.28
N LYS A 93 -19.11 86.58 -51.78
CA LYS A 93 -18.05 85.82 -51.11
C LYS A 93 -18.49 85.15 -49.82
N LEU A 94 -19.34 85.81 -49.02
CA LEU A 94 -19.92 85.19 -47.84
C LEU A 94 -20.79 83.99 -48.21
N ARG A 95 -21.64 84.13 -49.24
CA ARG A 95 -22.49 83.02 -49.71
C ARG A 95 -21.66 81.85 -50.24
N GLU A 96 -20.59 82.13 -50.99
CA GLU A 96 -19.66 81.13 -51.50
C GLU A 96 -18.97 80.38 -50.35
N SER A 97 -18.45 81.09 -49.35
CA SER A 97 -17.81 80.48 -48.17
C SER A 97 -18.78 79.67 -47.33
N VAL A 98 -20.01 80.17 -47.12
CA VAL A 98 -21.06 79.42 -46.41
C VAL A 98 -21.45 78.15 -47.18
N ALA A 99 -21.54 78.21 -48.52
CA ALA A 99 -21.82 77.03 -49.34
C ALA A 99 -20.69 75.99 -49.27
N GLN A 100 -19.43 76.42 -49.28
CA GLN A 100 -18.27 75.54 -49.08
C GLN A 100 -18.26 74.91 -47.68
N LEU A 101 -18.50 75.71 -46.63
CA LEU A 101 -18.62 75.21 -45.26
C LEU A 101 -19.78 74.22 -45.11
N HIS A 102 -20.90 74.39 -45.81
CA HIS A 102 -21.98 73.40 -45.80
C HIS A 102 -21.64 72.09 -46.52
N GLN A 103 -20.66 72.08 -47.43
CA GLN A 103 -20.15 70.86 -48.05
C GLN A 103 -19.15 70.14 -47.14
N GLU A 104 -18.35 70.88 -46.35
CA GLU A 104 -17.36 70.32 -45.42
C GLU A 104 -17.92 69.99 -44.02
N LEU A 105 -18.90 70.77 -43.53
CA LEU A 105 -19.74 70.41 -42.39
C LEU A 105 -20.60 69.24 -42.82
N LEU A 106 -20.04 68.05 -42.64
CA LEU A 106 -20.73 66.76 -42.74
C LEU A 106 -22.19 66.93 -42.35
N LEU A 107 -23.09 66.57 -43.28
CA LEU A 107 -24.52 66.61 -43.03
C LEU A 107 -24.76 65.94 -41.68
N LYS A 108 -25.49 66.62 -40.77
CA LYS A 108 -25.85 66.05 -39.46
C LYS A 108 -26.39 64.63 -39.59
N SER A 109 -27.11 64.34 -40.68
CA SER A 109 -27.61 63.00 -41.01
C SER A 109 -26.52 61.94 -41.24
N ALA A 110 -25.37 62.29 -41.82
CA ALA A 110 -24.25 61.37 -42.01
C ALA A 110 -23.58 61.05 -40.66
N LEU A 111 -23.39 62.06 -39.81
CA LEU A 111 -22.88 61.86 -38.45
C LEU A 111 -23.83 61.02 -37.59
N GLU A 112 -25.13 61.30 -37.68
CA GLU A 112 -26.17 60.51 -37.00
C GLU A 112 -26.12 59.05 -37.48
N ASN A 113 -26.08 58.80 -38.79
CA ASN A 113 -26.03 57.45 -39.34
C ASN A 113 -24.78 56.65 -38.90
N GLU A 114 -23.59 57.26 -38.97
CA GLU A 114 -22.35 56.62 -38.48
C GLU A 114 -22.42 56.33 -36.98
N SER A 115 -23.01 57.24 -36.19
CA SER A 115 -23.17 57.00 -34.75
C SER A 115 -24.17 55.87 -34.45
N TYR A 116 -25.21 55.69 -35.26
CA TYR A 116 -26.11 54.54 -35.17
C TYR A 116 -25.39 53.22 -35.51
N LEU A 117 -24.61 53.18 -36.60
CA LEU A 117 -23.85 51.99 -36.99
C LEU A 117 -22.82 51.59 -35.93
N PHE A 118 -22.10 52.56 -35.38
CA PHE A 118 -21.17 52.33 -34.28
C PHE A 118 -21.90 51.80 -33.04
N SER A 119 -23.02 52.41 -32.66
CA SER A 119 -23.82 51.97 -31.52
C SER A 119 -24.35 50.54 -31.70
N ALA A 120 -24.74 50.18 -32.92
CA ALA A 120 -25.17 48.82 -33.26
C ALA A 120 -24.02 47.81 -33.12
N ALA A 121 -22.84 48.12 -33.67
CA ALA A 121 -21.65 47.26 -33.57
C ALA A 121 -21.19 47.07 -32.12
N VAL A 122 -21.25 48.12 -31.29
CA VAL A 122 -20.94 48.02 -29.86
C VAL A 122 -21.97 47.15 -29.11
N SER A 123 -23.25 47.27 -29.47
CA SER A 123 -24.30 46.40 -28.91
C SER A 123 -24.07 44.93 -29.27
N GLU A 124 -23.73 44.65 -30.52
CA GLU A 124 -23.39 43.30 -31.00
C GLU A 124 -22.18 42.73 -30.25
N LEU A 125 -21.06 43.45 -30.21
CA LEU A 125 -19.85 43.03 -29.49
C LEU A 125 -20.13 42.74 -28.02
N ARG A 126 -21.01 43.52 -27.38
CA ARG A 126 -21.40 43.29 -25.99
C ARG A 126 -22.19 41.99 -25.82
N THR A 127 -23.17 41.74 -26.70
CA THR A 127 -23.92 40.47 -26.66
C THR A 127 -23.00 39.29 -26.89
N GLU A 128 -22.03 39.41 -27.79
CA GLU A 128 -21.02 38.39 -28.05
C GLU A 128 -20.14 38.13 -26.81
N ILE A 129 -19.62 39.18 -26.16
CA ILE A 129 -18.85 39.06 -24.91
C ILE A 129 -19.69 38.40 -23.81
N GLN A 130 -20.96 38.77 -23.69
CA GLN A 130 -21.86 38.18 -22.69
C GLN A 130 -22.10 36.69 -22.97
N MET A 131 -22.33 36.31 -24.22
CA MET A 131 -22.48 34.91 -24.63
C MET A 131 -21.19 34.12 -24.39
N MET A 132 -20.03 34.69 -24.72
CA MET A 132 -18.73 34.07 -24.47
C MET A 132 -18.50 33.83 -22.98
N ARG A 133 -18.78 34.82 -22.13
CA ARG A 133 -18.68 34.68 -20.67
C ARG A 133 -19.61 33.60 -20.12
N GLN A 134 -20.83 33.52 -20.61
CA GLN A 134 -21.77 32.48 -20.20
C GLN A 134 -21.28 31.09 -20.61
N LYS A 135 -20.77 30.96 -21.83
CA LYS A 135 -20.18 29.72 -22.33
C LYS A 135 -18.98 29.30 -21.49
N ASP A 136 -18.05 30.21 -21.19
CA ASP A 136 -16.87 29.93 -20.37
C ASP A 136 -17.27 29.51 -18.95
N THR A 137 -18.25 30.20 -18.37
CA THR A 137 -18.78 29.84 -17.04
C THR A 137 -19.42 28.46 -17.04
N GLN A 138 -20.16 28.11 -18.10
CA GLN A 138 -20.75 26.77 -18.24
C GLN A 138 -19.67 25.70 -18.44
N ALA A 139 -18.64 25.98 -19.24
CA ALA A 139 -17.50 25.08 -19.44
C ALA A 139 -16.74 24.82 -18.13
N LEU A 140 -16.40 25.87 -17.38
CA LEU A 140 -15.74 25.76 -16.08
C LEU A 140 -16.59 24.97 -15.06
N LYS A 141 -17.92 25.17 -15.06
CA LYS A 141 -18.83 24.39 -14.21
C LYS A 141 -18.84 22.91 -14.60
N ALA A 142 -18.87 22.60 -15.90
CA ALA A 142 -18.83 21.23 -16.38
C ALA A 142 -17.50 20.54 -16.04
N GLU A 143 -16.38 21.23 -16.20
CA GLU A 143 -15.05 20.74 -15.83
C GLU A 143 -14.95 20.50 -14.31
N THR A 144 -15.40 21.48 -13.50
CA THR A 144 -15.44 21.34 -12.04
C THR A 144 -16.27 20.13 -11.61
N PHE A 145 -17.42 19.91 -12.24
CA PHE A 145 -18.26 18.75 -11.98
C PHE A 145 -17.56 17.43 -12.38
N SER A 146 -16.88 17.41 -13.54
CA SER A 146 -16.12 16.24 -13.99
C SER A 146 -15.02 15.88 -13.01
N VAL A 147 -14.19 16.86 -12.61
CA VAL A 147 -13.09 16.67 -11.66
C VAL A 147 -13.64 16.20 -10.31
N THR A 148 -14.73 16.79 -9.83
CA THR A 148 -15.37 16.37 -8.56
C THR A 148 -15.81 14.90 -8.63
N ARG A 149 -16.43 14.48 -9.74
CA ARG A 149 -16.84 13.08 -9.96
C ARG A 149 -15.64 12.14 -10.01
N GLU A 150 -14.55 12.53 -10.65
CA GLU A 150 -13.32 11.73 -10.73
C GLU A 150 -12.67 11.57 -9.35
N VAL A 151 -12.65 12.63 -8.54
CA VAL A 151 -12.15 12.58 -7.16
C VAL A 151 -13.01 11.65 -6.30
N GLU A 152 -14.34 11.71 -6.43
CA GLU A 152 -15.24 10.83 -5.70
C GLU A 152 -15.07 9.36 -6.11
N ALA A 153 -14.97 9.09 -7.42
CA ALA A 153 -14.70 7.76 -7.94
C ALA A 153 -13.34 7.20 -7.45
N LEU A 154 -12.31 8.05 -7.41
CA LEU A 154 -11.00 7.66 -6.88
C LEU A 154 -11.05 7.38 -5.37
N ALA A 155 -11.75 8.22 -4.61
CA ALA A 155 -11.93 8.02 -3.17
C ALA A 155 -12.67 6.71 -2.87
N GLN A 156 -13.67 6.35 -3.68
CA GLN A 156 -14.36 5.07 -3.57
C GLN A 156 -13.42 3.90 -3.85
N ARG A 157 -12.65 3.93 -4.95
CA ARG A 157 -11.69 2.88 -5.28
C ARG A 157 -10.65 2.67 -4.19
N ILE A 158 -10.09 3.75 -3.65
CA ILE A 158 -9.12 3.65 -2.55
C ILE A 158 -9.76 2.99 -1.32
N ARG A 159 -11.03 3.28 -1.02
CA ARG A 159 -11.73 2.64 0.10
C ARG A 159 -11.92 1.14 -0.15
N GLU A 160 -12.33 0.77 -1.35
CA GLU A 160 -12.48 -0.63 -1.77
C GLU A 160 -11.12 -1.36 -1.68
N ASP A 161 -10.05 -0.79 -2.23
CA ASP A 161 -8.70 -1.36 -2.18
C ASP A 161 -8.20 -1.52 -0.73
N VAL A 162 -8.44 -0.53 0.12
CA VAL A 162 -8.09 -0.61 1.55
C VAL A 162 -8.85 -1.75 2.23
N ASP A 163 -10.14 -1.92 1.94
CA ASP A 163 -10.93 -2.99 2.53
C ASP A 163 -10.55 -4.37 1.97
N LEU A 164 -10.19 -4.45 0.68
CA LEU A 164 -9.60 -5.65 0.08
C LEU A 164 -8.27 -6.04 0.76
N ILE A 165 -7.35 -5.08 0.91
CA ILE A 165 -6.05 -5.31 1.58
C ILE A 165 -6.27 -5.76 3.03
N LYS A 166 -7.21 -5.16 3.76
CA LYS A 166 -7.53 -5.61 5.14
C LYS A 166 -8.01 -7.06 5.15
N ASN A 167 -8.89 -7.43 4.22
CA ASN A 167 -9.39 -8.79 4.12
C ASN A 167 -8.27 -9.77 3.75
N GLU A 168 -7.39 -9.39 2.82
CA GLU A 168 -6.23 -10.19 2.44
C GLU A 168 -5.26 -10.40 3.61
N ILE A 169 -4.96 -9.35 4.38
CA ILE A 169 -4.14 -9.46 5.59
C ILE A 169 -4.80 -10.35 6.64
N ALA A 170 -6.13 -10.25 6.83
CA ALA A 170 -6.85 -11.09 7.76
C ALA A 170 -6.78 -12.57 7.34
N LEU A 171 -6.98 -12.85 6.05
CA LEU A 171 -6.85 -14.20 5.49
C LEU A 171 -5.43 -14.75 5.62
N ASP A 172 -4.41 -13.95 5.32
CA ASP A 172 -3.01 -14.36 5.50
C ASP A 172 -2.69 -14.65 6.97
N MET A 173 -3.15 -13.80 7.89
CA MET A 173 -2.98 -14.03 9.32
C MET A 173 -3.64 -15.33 9.78
N ASP A 174 -4.87 -15.61 9.34
CA ASP A 174 -5.57 -16.84 9.66
C ASP A 174 -4.89 -18.06 9.04
N ASN A 175 -4.38 -17.96 7.80
CA ASN A 175 -3.59 -18.99 7.16
C ASN A 175 -2.31 -19.29 7.95
N ARG A 176 -1.53 -18.26 8.30
CA ARG A 176 -0.30 -18.42 9.11
C ARG A 176 -0.58 -19.03 10.48
N LYS A 177 -1.70 -18.65 11.10
CA LYS A 177 -2.13 -19.25 12.38
C LYS A 177 -2.52 -20.71 12.21
N ASN A 178 -3.18 -21.06 11.11
CA ASN A 178 -3.55 -22.43 10.81
C ASN A 178 -2.31 -23.29 10.48
N GLU A 179 -1.38 -22.76 9.69
CA GLU A 179 -0.09 -23.38 9.37
C GLU A 179 0.71 -23.64 10.65
N THR A 180 0.90 -22.62 11.50
CA THR A 180 1.57 -22.77 12.80
C THR A 180 0.91 -23.85 13.67
N ARG A 181 -0.43 -23.93 13.65
CA ARG A 181 -1.17 -24.97 14.39
C ARG A 181 -1.01 -26.35 13.76
N SER A 182 -0.91 -26.43 12.45
CA SER A 182 -0.63 -27.67 11.72
C SER A 182 0.77 -28.19 12.06
N ASP A 183 1.78 -27.32 12.01
CA ASP A 183 3.16 -27.64 12.37
C ASP A 183 3.25 -28.11 13.83
N GLN A 184 2.54 -27.43 14.74
CA GLN A 184 2.49 -27.86 16.14
C GLN A 184 1.88 -29.26 16.28
N LYS A 185 0.79 -29.55 15.55
CA LYS A 185 0.19 -30.89 15.56
C LYS A 185 1.12 -31.95 14.97
N GLU A 186 1.87 -31.60 13.93
CA GLU A 186 2.88 -32.49 13.35
C GLU A 186 3.96 -32.80 14.38
N ILE A 187 4.51 -31.78 15.05
CA ILE A 187 5.47 -31.96 16.14
C ILE A 187 4.89 -32.85 17.24
N ASP A 188 3.66 -32.59 17.70
CA ASP A 188 3.01 -33.41 18.74
C ASP A 188 2.85 -34.87 18.29
N MET A 189 2.50 -35.11 17.01
CA MET A 189 2.42 -36.46 16.43
C MET A 189 3.79 -37.14 16.41
N THR A 190 4.85 -36.45 16.00
CA THR A 190 6.21 -37.00 16.00
C THR A 190 6.68 -37.35 17.42
N ILE A 191 6.32 -36.54 18.42
CA ILE A 191 6.61 -36.82 19.83
C ILE A 191 5.91 -38.10 20.27
N GLN A 192 4.63 -38.27 19.93
CA GLN A 192 3.86 -39.47 20.27
C GLN A 192 4.45 -40.72 19.59
N GLU A 193 4.81 -40.62 18.32
CA GLU A 193 5.46 -41.71 17.58
C GLU A 193 6.80 -42.07 18.22
N LEU A 194 7.62 -41.08 18.58
CA LEU A 194 8.93 -41.30 19.21
C LEU A 194 8.77 -41.93 20.60
N ASN A 195 7.77 -41.51 21.37
CA ASN A 195 7.45 -42.11 22.67
C ASN A 195 7.01 -43.58 22.53
N SER A 196 6.20 -43.88 21.52
CA SER A 196 5.81 -45.26 21.20
C SER A 196 7.02 -46.12 20.82
N LYS A 197 7.88 -45.61 19.92
CA LYS A 197 9.14 -46.27 19.53
C LYS A 197 10.06 -46.50 20.72
N PHE A 198 10.22 -45.51 21.60
CA PHE A 198 11.03 -45.63 22.81
C PHE A 198 10.48 -46.71 23.74
N THR A 199 9.16 -46.76 23.92
CA THR A 199 8.49 -47.79 24.74
C THR A 199 8.76 -49.19 24.20
N VAL A 200 8.64 -49.39 22.88
CA VAL A 200 8.96 -50.67 22.22
C VAL A 200 10.44 -51.02 22.40
N LYS A 201 11.35 -50.06 22.13
CA LYS A 201 12.80 -50.26 22.29
C LYS A 201 13.19 -50.58 23.74
N LEU A 202 12.55 -49.95 24.72
CA LEU A 202 12.75 -50.26 26.14
C LEU A 202 12.27 -51.68 26.46
N GLY A 203 11.15 -52.11 25.87
CA GLY A 203 10.68 -53.49 25.92
C GLY A 203 11.70 -54.48 25.34
N GLU A 204 12.21 -54.22 24.14
CA GLU A 204 13.27 -55.04 23.49
C GLU A 204 14.52 -55.13 24.36
N VAL A 205 15.00 -54.01 24.93
CA VAL A 205 16.16 -53.99 25.83
C VAL A 205 15.90 -54.80 27.10
N ARG A 206 14.71 -54.69 27.70
CA ARG A 206 14.33 -55.48 28.87
C ARG A 206 14.31 -56.97 28.56
N THR A 207 13.70 -57.39 27.45
CA THR A 207 13.71 -58.78 27.01
C THR A 207 15.12 -59.27 26.67
N GLY A 208 15.95 -58.43 26.05
CA GLY A 208 17.37 -58.71 25.80
C GLY A 208 18.17 -58.92 27.08
N LEU A 209 17.90 -58.11 28.11
CA LEU A 209 18.49 -58.29 29.45
C LEU A 209 18.04 -59.60 30.10
N GLU A 210 16.75 -59.92 30.03
CA GLU A 210 16.20 -61.18 30.56
C GLU A 210 16.80 -62.40 29.85
N SER A 211 16.94 -62.36 28.52
CA SER A 211 17.62 -63.38 27.73
C SER A 211 19.09 -63.54 28.15
N THR A 212 19.80 -62.43 28.32
CA THR A 212 21.21 -62.44 28.73
C THR A 212 21.38 -62.99 30.15
N ARG A 213 20.48 -62.64 31.07
CA ARG A 213 20.46 -63.19 32.44
C ARG A 213 20.27 -64.69 32.42
N TRP A 214 19.30 -65.17 31.64
CA TRP A 214 19.05 -66.59 31.48
C TRP A 214 20.29 -67.31 30.97
N GLU A 215 20.86 -66.83 29.87
CA GLU A 215 22.07 -67.43 29.27
C GLU A 215 23.26 -67.42 30.23
N THR A 216 23.45 -66.33 30.99
CA THR A 216 24.54 -66.21 31.98
C THR A 216 24.37 -67.21 33.12
N ILE A 217 23.15 -67.39 33.64
CA ILE A 217 22.86 -68.38 34.71
C ILE A 217 23.17 -69.79 34.21
N TRP A 218 22.72 -70.15 33.00
CA TRP A 218 22.97 -71.47 32.44
C TRP A 218 24.44 -71.73 32.13
N LYS A 219 25.15 -70.75 31.55
CA LYS A 219 26.60 -70.86 31.32
C LYS A 219 27.38 -70.99 32.62
N GLY A 220 27.02 -70.21 33.65
CA GLY A 220 27.63 -70.31 34.98
C GLY A 220 27.38 -71.67 35.63
N LEU A 221 26.13 -72.15 35.61
CA LEU A 221 25.77 -73.47 36.13
C LEU A 221 26.50 -74.60 35.39
N ALA A 222 26.55 -74.55 34.06
CA ALA A 222 27.27 -75.52 33.24
C ALA A 222 28.77 -75.52 33.55
N GLY A 223 29.38 -74.35 33.78
CA GLY A 223 30.77 -74.23 34.20
C GLY A 223 31.05 -74.90 35.56
N VAL A 224 30.16 -74.72 36.54
CA VAL A 224 30.26 -75.38 37.86
C VAL A 224 30.04 -76.90 37.74
N ALA A 225 29.08 -77.34 36.93
CA ALA A 225 28.86 -78.76 36.68
C ALA A 225 30.09 -79.40 36.00
N ALA A 226 30.65 -78.75 34.98
CA ALA A 226 31.84 -79.23 34.30
C ALA A 226 33.06 -79.29 35.23
N SER A 227 33.27 -78.29 36.09
CA SER A 227 34.37 -78.29 37.05
C SER A 227 34.24 -79.39 38.10
N SER A 228 33.03 -79.62 38.64
CA SER A 228 32.78 -80.73 39.56
C SER A 228 33.00 -82.11 38.94
N LEU A 229 32.57 -82.32 37.68
CA LEU A 229 32.84 -83.56 36.94
C LEU A 229 34.33 -83.74 36.64
N ALA A 230 35.04 -82.67 36.30
CA ALA A 230 36.50 -82.73 36.11
C ALA A 230 37.22 -83.16 37.41
N ILE A 231 36.82 -82.61 38.56
CA ILE A 231 37.36 -83.01 39.86
C ILE A 231 37.03 -84.48 40.17
N ALA A 232 35.79 -84.90 39.95
CA ALA A 232 35.35 -86.27 40.20
C ALA A 232 36.07 -87.29 39.30
N THR A 233 36.29 -86.97 38.02
CA THR A 233 37.03 -87.83 37.08
C THR A 233 38.50 -87.93 37.44
N ILE A 234 39.14 -86.82 37.83
CA ILE A 234 40.52 -86.84 38.35
C ILE A 234 40.58 -87.70 39.62
N ALA A 235 39.65 -87.51 40.56
CA ALA A 235 39.58 -88.31 41.78
C ALA A 235 39.38 -89.81 41.46
N TYR A 236 38.49 -90.16 40.54
CA TYR A 236 38.26 -91.53 40.10
C TYR A 236 39.50 -92.16 39.43
N PHE A 237 40.19 -91.41 38.58
CA PHE A 237 41.45 -91.87 37.99
C PHE A 237 42.50 -92.10 39.08
N LEU A 238 42.65 -91.18 40.02
CA LEU A 238 43.58 -91.33 41.15
C LEU A 238 43.25 -92.54 42.02
N THR A 239 41.96 -92.80 42.33
CA THR A 239 41.56 -93.97 43.11
C THR A 239 41.77 -95.27 42.33
N ASN A 240 41.46 -95.30 41.04
CA ASN A 240 41.66 -96.51 40.21
C ASN A 240 43.17 -96.81 40.00
N PHE A 241 44.02 -95.78 39.88
CA PHE A 241 45.47 -95.95 39.92
C PHE A 241 45.97 -96.40 41.30
N ALA A 242 45.39 -95.91 42.40
CA ALA A 242 45.71 -96.37 43.74
C ALA A 242 45.30 -97.83 43.97
N GLU A 243 44.12 -98.24 43.50
CA GLU A 243 43.64 -99.63 43.58
C GLU A 243 44.53 -100.60 42.79
N LYS A 244 45.05 -100.18 41.63
CA LYS A 244 46.05 -100.99 40.89
C LYS A 244 47.35 -101.14 41.69
N ARG A 245 47.85 -100.08 42.32
CA ARG A 245 49.03 -100.16 43.20
C ARG A 245 48.78 -101.04 44.42
N ASP A 246 47.58 -100.99 44.99
CA ASP A 246 47.16 -101.83 46.11
C ASP A 246 47.02 -103.31 45.73
N GLN A 247 46.49 -103.61 44.54
CA GLN A 247 46.40 -104.97 44.01
C GLN A 247 47.80 -105.53 43.71
N GLU A 248 48.71 -104.74 43.15
CA GLU A 248 50.11 -105.14 42.95
C GLU A 248 50.80 -105.43 44.30
N GLN A 249 50.60 -104.58 45.31
CA GLN A 249 51.12 -104.82 46.66
C GLN A 249 50.48 -106.06 47.32
N ARG A 250 49.17 -106.26 47.18
CA ARG A 250 48.47 -107.44 47.72
C ARG A 250 48.91 -108.71 47.00
N ALA A 251 49.12 -108.67 45.69
CA ALA A 251 49.66 -109.79 44.90
C ALA A 251 51.12 -110.11 45.29
N GLN A 252 51.96 -109.10 45.53
CA GLN A 252 53.32 -109.30 46.06
C GLN A 252 53.30 -109.88 47.48
N LYS A 253 52.42 -109.39 48.37
CA LYS A 253 52.22 -109.97 49.72
C LYS A 253 51.73 -111.41 49.66
N LEU A 254 50.85 -111.74 48.71
CA LEU A 254 50.37 -113.12 48.50
C LEU A 254 51.49 -114.02 47.98
N LYS A 255 52.34 -113.54 47.05
CA LYS A 255 53.53 -114.27 46.58
C LYS A 255 54.55 -114.49 47.70
N ARG A 256 54.82 -113.47 48.53
CA ARG A 256 55.65 -113.62 49.75
C ARG A 256 55.07 -114.64 50.74
N LYS A 257 53.74 -114.70 50.91
CA LYS A 257 53.09 -115.74 51.74
C LYS A 257 53.22 -117.13 51.13
N LYS A 258 53.12 -117.28 49.80
CA LYS A 258 53.33 -118.56 49.12
C LYS A 258 54.78 -119.04 49.22
N GLN A 259 55.76 -118.14 49.08
CA GLN A 259 57.18 -118.45 49.34
C GLN A 259 57.42 -118.85 50.79
N MET A 260 56.87 -118.11 51.77
CA MET A 260 56.95 -118.52 53.19
C MET A 260 56.24 -119.86 53.48
N GLN A 261 55.22 -120.24 52.70
CA GLN A 261 54.52 -121.52 52.84
C GLN A 261 55.27 -122.67 52.15
N GLU A 262 56.02 -122.39 51.08
CA GLU A 262 56.99 -123.34 50.49
C GLU A 262 58.20 -123.52 51.42
N ASP A 263 58.72 -122.44 52.01
CA ASP A 263 59.81 -122.49 53.00
C ASP A 263 59.40 -123.26 54.27
N ALA A 264 58.13 -123.16 54.69
CA ALA A 264 57.56 -123.95 55.79
C ALA A 264 57.30 -125.42 55.43
N ARG A 265 57.13 -125.76 54.14
CA ARG A 265 57.05 -127.15 53.68
C ARG A 265 58.43 -127.78 53.50
N SER A 266 59.47 -127.00 53.19
CA SER A 266 60.86 -127.47 53.16
C SER A 266 61.50 -127.60 54.55
N ALA A 267 60.95 -126.97 55.59
CA ALA A 267 61.44 -127.08 56.97
C ALA A 267 60.80 -128.24 57.78
N GLY A 268 59.90 -129.04 57.18
CA GLY A 268 59.20 -130.15 57.85
C GLY A 268 59.58 -131.55 57.38
N LEU A 269 60.60 -131.70 56.53
CA LEU A 269 60.92 -132.97 55.86
C LEU A 269 62.41 -133.35 55.89
N VAL A 270 63.18 -132.78 56.83
CA VAL A 270 64.56 -133.21 57.11
C VAL A 270 64.82 -133.10 58.61
N ASP A 271 64.36 -134.10 59.38
CA ASP A 271 65.23 -134.72 60.39
C ASP A 271 64.65 -136.09 60.80
N MET A 272 65.08 -137.16 60.12
CA MET A 272 65.12 -138.55 60.61
C MET A 272 66.08 -139.34 59.70
N ASP A 273 67.39 -139.15 59.89
CA ASP A 273 68.30 -140.25 60.27
C ASP A 273 69.79 -139.83 60.22
N ALA A 274 70.47 -140.12 61.34
CA ALA A 274 71.92 -140.31 61.51
C ALA A 274 72.77 -139.02 61.68
N VAL A 275 73.62 -138.79 62.70
CA VAL A 275 74.48 -139.66 63.54
C VAL A 275 75.05 -138.84 64.74
N TYR A 276 75.23 -139.52 65.89
CA TYR A 276 75.99 -139.23 67.14
C TYR A 276 75.57 -138.11 68.09
#